data_AF-A0A9P0PH34-F1
#
_entry.id   AF-A0A9P0PH34-F1
#
_cell.length_a   1.000
_cell.length_b   1.000
_cell.length_c   1.000
_cell.angle_alpha   90.00
_cell.angle_beta   90.00
_cell.angle_gamma   90.00
#
_symmetry.space_group_name_H-M   'P 1'
#
loop_
_entity.id
_entity.type
_entity.pdbx_description
1 polymer ?
#
loop_
_entity_poly.entity_id
_entity_poly.type
_entity_poly.pdbx_seq_one_letter_code
_entity_poly.pdbx_strand_id
1 'polypeptide(L)'
;GNADVHQIRRALSGTEGVPGRGSGSLQVYGLRLERAYKDPEFDDNGIPDVLAYKPHQIRLFGEGFTPSMLVTFTAGKEHCLLPAGNIFHVDSDSFSNTTVVLTFTLPPLGDEETYYICVKDGSDEPSKVFIHQGTDIWLQVKTHETLLPMWASILIILFCICFSSLFSGLNLGLMSMDKTELKILCNTGTARERKYAQVRIRKLF
;
A
#
# COMPACT_ATOMS: atom_id res chain seq x y z
N GLY A 1 38.25 14.37 52.97
CA GLY A 1 38.01 14.38 51.52
C GLY A 1 36.56 14.05 51.27
N ASN A 2 35.70 15.07 51.24
CA ASN A 2 34.25 14.92 51.04
C ASN A 2 33.77 15.81 49.86
N ALA A 3 34.70 16.19 48.97
CA ALA A 3 34.44 17.08 47.84
C ALA A 3 34.14 16.32 46.53
N ASP A 4 34.46 15.03 46.44
CA ASP A 4 34.35 14.27 45.18
C ASP A 4 32.95 13.69 44.91
N VAL A 5 32.13 13.44 45.94
CA VAL A 5 30.80 12.82 45.75
C VAL A 5 29.77 13.81 45.20
N HIS A 6 29.94 15.11 45.44
CA HIS A 6 29.04 16.15 44.92
C HIS A 6 29.27 16.52 43.45
N GLN A 7 30.44 16.19 42.86
CA GLN A 7 30.66 16.40 41.42
C GLN A 7 30.04 15.29 40.57
N ILE A 8 30.02 14.04 41.05
CA ILE A 8 29.52 12.89 40.27
C ILE A 8 28.00 12.97 40.07
N ARG A 9 27.26 13.58 41.01
CA ARG A 9 25.79 13.70 40.92
C ARG A 9 25.30 14.76 39.92
N ARG A 10 26.16 15.69 39.47
CA ARG A 10 25.81 16.66 38.41
C ARG A 10 25.98 16.10 37.00
N ALA A 11 26.69 14.99 36.83
CA ALA A 11 26.89 14.37 35.52
C ALA A 11 25.72 13.47 35.07
N LEU A 12 24.70 13.25 35.92
CA LEU A 12 23.55 12.37 35.63
C LEU A 12 22.21 13.13 35.54
N SER A 13 22.22 14.46 35.44
CA SER A 13 21.02 15.30 35.32
C SER A 13 21.13 16.26 34.14
N GLY A 14 21.38 15.72 32.95
CA GLY A 14 21.60 16.54 31.75
C GLY A 14 21.51 15.75 30.44
N THR A 15 20.45 14.97 30.26
CA THR A 15 20.03 14.47 28.94
C THR A 15 18.52 14.60 28.81
N GLU A 16 18.01 15.82 28.98
CA GLU A 16 16.83 16.22 28.24
C GLU A 16 17.33 16.73 26.89
N GLY A 17 16.85 16.10 25.81
CA GLY A 17 17.23 16.44 24.44
C GLY A 17 16.88 17.88 24.14
N VAL A 18 17.90 18.75 24.17
CA VAL A 18 17.83 20.09 23.61
C VAL A 18 18.35 19.98 22.17
N PRO A 19 17.54 20.29 21.13
CA PRO A 19 18.07 20.36 19.78
C PRO A 19 19.03 21.54 19.71
N GLY A 20 20.27 21.23 19.34
CA GLY A 20 21.38 22.19 19.25
C GLY A 20 21.02 23.36 18.35
N ARG A 21 21.06 24.55 18.93
CA ARG A 21 20.92 25.83 18.23
C ARG A 21 22.30 26.29 17.78
N GLY A 22 22.63 26.10 16.50
CA GLY A 22 23.88 26.60 15.93
C GLY A 22 24.08 26.17 14.47
N SER A 23 23.92 27.14 13.55
CA SER A 23 23.83 27.00 12.08
C SER A 23 22.50 26.39 11.63
N GLY A 24 21.81 27.02 10.67
CA GLY A 24 20.40 26.75 10.30
C GLY A 24 20.04 25.28 10.43
N SER A 25 19.26 24.95 11.47
CA SER A 25 18.99 23.57 11.85
C SER A 25 18.15 22.92 10.77
N LEU A 26 18.70 21.88 10.13
CA LEU A 26 17.98 21.06 9.18
C LEU A 26 16.68 20.54 9.83
N GLN A 27 15.55 21.07 9.37
CA GLN A 27 14.25 20.77 9.96
C GLN A 27 13.19 20.63 8.87
N VAL A 28 12.42 19.56 8.95
CA VAL A 28 11.28 19.25 8.09
C VAL A 28 10.01 19.69 8.82
N TYR A 29 9.27 20.60 8.21
CA TYR A 29 7.99 21.10 8.72
C TYR A 29 6.80 20.30 8.17
N GLY A 30 6.95 19.64 7.03
CA GLY A 30 5.87 18.85 6.46
C GLY A 30 6.27 17.98 5.29
N LEU A 31 5.39 17.03 4.98
CA LEU A 31 5.51 16.13 3.84
C LEU A 31 4.25 16.22 2.97
N ARG A 32 4.43 16.11 1.66
CA ARG A 32 3.35 15.93 0.68
C ARG A 32 3.71 14.82 -0.29
N LEU A 33 2.77 13.92 -0.53
CA LEU A 33 2.90 12.91 -1.58
C LEU A 33 2.68 13.55 -2.96
N GLU A 34 3.67 13.42 -3.85
CA GLU A 34 3.60 13.94 -5.22
C GLU A 34 3.10 12.90 -6.22
N ARG A 35 3.66 11.70 -6.13
CA ARG A 35 3.29 10.57 -6.99
C ARG A 35 3.30 9.29 -6.18
N ALA A 36 2.27 8.50 -6.35
CA ALA A 36 2.18 7.15 -5.80
C ALA A 36 1.96 6.14 -6.93
N TYR A 37 2.37 4.89 -6.71
CA TYR A 37 2.19 3.81 -7.68
C TYR A 37 0.71 3.51 -7.98
N LYS A 38 -0.13 3.63 -6.96
CA LYS A 38 -1.60 3.56 -7.00
C LYS A 38 -2.11 4.85 -6.35
N ASP A 39 -3.32 5.29 -6.70
CA ASP A 39 -3.97 6.41 -6.01
C ASP A 39 -3.82 6.23 -4.49
N PRO A 40 -3.22 7.22 -3.79
CA PRO A 40 -2.93 7.09 -2.38
C PRO A 40 -4.22 7.13 -1.59
N GLU A 41 -4.31 6.22 -0.63
CA GLU A 41 -5.38 6.23 0.36
C GLU A 41 -4.90 7.11 1.53
N PHE A 42 -5.83 7.75 2.22
CA PHE A 42 -5.50 8.54 3.40
C PHE A 42 -6.27 7.95 4.57
N ASP A 43 -5.57 7.76 5.69
CA ASP A 43 -6.18 7.32 6.93
C ASP A 43 -7.18 8.38 7.47
N ASP A 44 -8.00 8.03 8.45
CA ASP A 44 -8.98 8.93 9.09
C ASP A 44 -8.33 10.22 9.63
N ASN A 45 -7.03 10.15 9.95
CA ASN A 45 -6.21 11.27 10.44
C ASN A 45 -5.54 12.08 9.32
N GLY A 46 -5.77 11.75 8.05
CA GLY A 46 -5.15 12.39 6.89
C GLY A 46 -3.71 11.96 6.61
N ILE A 47 -3.24 10.87 7.22
CA ILE A 47 -1.90 10.32 7.00
C ILE A 47 -1.89 9.58 5.66
N PRO A 48 -0.91 9.85 4.76
CA PRO A 48 -0.82 9.15 3.49
C PRO A 48 -0.49 7.67 3.70
N ASP A 49 -1.29 6.81 3.09
CA ASP A 49 -1.10 5.36 3.05
C ASP A 49 -0.69 4.91 1.64
N VAL A 50 0.49 4.29 1.56
CA VAL A 50 1.13 3.93 0.29
C VAL A 50 1.45 2.43 0.21
N LEU A 51 1.41 1.90 -1.01
CA LEU A 51 1.65 0.47 -1.24
C LEU A 51 3.10 0.08 -0.91
N ALA A 52 3.29 -0.96 -0.10
CA ALA A 52 4.60 -1.47 0.27
C ALA A 52 5.42 -1.96 -0.94
N TYR A 53 6.75 -1.86 -0.84
CA TYR A 53 7.75 -2.26 -1.85
C TYR A 53 7.58 -1.61 -3.24
N LYS A 54 6.78 -0.55 -3.36
CA LYS A 54 6.64 0.23 -4.59
C LYS A 54 7.29 1.61 -4.45
N PRO A 55 7.84 2.15 -5.55
CA PRO A 55 8.45 3.48 -5.54
C PRO A 55 7.38 4.55 -5.53
N HIS A 56 7.51 5.50 -4.59
CA HIS A 56 6.64 6.67 -4.47
C HIS A 56 7.49 7.93 -4.37
N GLN A 57 6.96 9.09 -4.77
CA GLN A 57 7.63 10.38 -4.67
C GLN A 57 6.94 11.26 -3.63
N ILE A 58 7.74 11.78 -2.69
CA ILE A 58 7.30 12.76 -1.70
C ILE A 58 8.10 14.05 -1.85
N ARG A 59 7.42 15.16 -1.56
CA ARG A 59 8.03 16.47 -1.37
C ARG A 59 8.06 16.77 0.12
N LEU A 60 9.24 17.07 0.63
CA LEU A 60 9.46 17.59 1.98
C LEU A 60 9.49 19.12 1.94
N PHE A 61 8.95 19.75 2.97
CA PHE A 61 8.98 21.19 3.20
C PHE A 61 9.73 21.44 4.50
N GLY A 62 10.62 22.43 4.51
CA GLY A 62 11.53 22.62 5.64
C GLY A 62 12.52 23.74 5.38
N GLU A 63 13.56 23.77 6.20
CA GLU A 63 14.68 24.70 6.09
C GLU A 63 16.00 23.95 6.32
N GLY A 64 17.09 24.50 5.79
CA GLY A 64 18.42 23.92 5.94
C GLY A 64 18.67 22.68 5.07
N PHE A 65 17.90 22.49 4.00
CA PHE A 65 18.11 21.38 3.06
C PHE A 65 19.43 21.52 2.31
N THR A 66 20.11 20.38 2.11
CA THR A 66 21.34 20.27 1.33
C THR A 66 21.15 19.29 0.17
N PRO A 67 21.80 19.49 -1.00
CA PRO A 67 21.65 18.58 -2.14
C PRO A 67 22.15 17.15 -1.88
N SER A 68 23.06 16.98 -0.91
CA SER A 68 23.59 15.67 -0.50
C SER A 68 22.81 15.02 0.66
N MET A 69 21.76 15.67 1.16
CA MET A 69 20.97 15.20 2.30
C MET A 69 20.44 13.77 2.10
N LEU A 70 20.48 13.01 3.19
CA LEU A 70 20.01 11.64 3.27
C LEU A 70 18.75 11.58 4.11
N VAL A 71 17.75 10.86 3.60
CA VAL A 71 16.47 10.66 4.27
C VAL A 71 16.26 9.18 4.52
N THR A 72 15.79 8.83 5.71
CA THR A 72 15.37 7.48 6.04
C THR A 72 14.09 7.52 6.86
N PHE A 73 13.45 6.37 7.01
CA PHE A 73 12.22 6.21 7.74
C PHE A 73 12.43 5.22 8.87
N THR A 74 11.73 5.40 9.99
CA THR A 74 11.81 4.49 11.13
C THR A 74 10.41 4.23 11.70
N ALA A 75 10.20 3.05 12.29
CA ALA A 75 8.98 2.76 13.04
C ALA A 75 9.07 3.26 14.51
N GLY A 76 10.26 3.67 14.97
CA GLY A 76 10.47 4.17 16.33
C GLY A 76 10.00 5.61 16.48
N LYS A 77 9.23 5.90 17.54
CA LYS A 77 8.67 7.24 17.80
C LYS A 77 9.70 8.29 18.22
N GLU A 78 10.81 7.86 18.82
CA GLU A 78 11.73 8.76 19.53
C GLU A 78 13.13 8.80 18.89
N HIS A 79 13.55 7.73 18.21
CA HIS A 79 14.93 7.59 17.75
C HIS A 79 15.03 6.93 16.38
N CYS A 80 15.99 7.40 15.58
CA CYS A 80 16.33 6.88 14.25
C CYS A 80 17.29 5.67 14.28
N LEU A 81 17.24 4.84 15.32
CA LEU A 81 18.19 3.73 15.51
C LEU A 81 17.98 2.58 14.52
N LEU A 82 16.73 2.38 14.10
CA LEU A 82 16.32 1.28 13.22
C LEU A 82 15.72 1.88 11.93
N PRO A 83 16.51 1.98 10.85
CA PRO A 83 15.98 2.35 9.56
C PRO A 83 15.06 1.22 9.07
N ALA A 84 13.85 1.59 8.65
CA ALA A 84 12.85 0.67 8.13
C ALA A 84 13.21 0.12 6.75
N GLY A 85 14.20 0.68 6.07
CA GLY A 85 14.57 0.25 4.72
C GLY A 85 15.89 0.89 4.29
N ASN A 86 15.97 1.21 3.01
CA ASN A 86 17.14 1.85 2.44
C ASN A 86 17.24 3.33 2.85
N ILE A 87 18.43 3.88 2.72
CA ILE A 87 18.66 5.33 2.81
C ILE A 87 18.32 5.91 1.44
N PHE A 88 17.50 6.96 1.43
CA PHE A 88 17.02 7.61 0.21
C PHE A 88 17.77 8.93 -0.01
N HIS A 89 18.19 9.13 -1.25
CA HIS A 89 18.82 10.38 -1.68
C HIS A 89 17.76 11.36 -2.18
N VAL A 90 18.01 12.63 -1.91
CA VAL A 90 17.30 13.75 -2.50
C VAL A 90 17.52 13.80 -4.01
N ASP A 91 16.47 14.12 -4.76
CA ASP A 91 16.59 14.44 -6.18
C ASP A 91 17.17 15.85 -6.37
N SER A 92 18.39 15.91 -6.90
CA SER A 92 19.17 17.14 -7.09
C SER A 92 18.48 18.14 -8.02
N ASP A 93 17.67 17.66 -8.96
CA ASP A 93 17.02 18.52 -9.97
C ASP A 93 15.79 19.24 -9.40
N SER A 94 15.24 18.69 -8.31
CA SER A 94 14.03 19.20 -7.64
C SER A 94 14.33 20.10 -6.43
N PHE A 95 15.62 20.36 -6.18
CA PHE A 95 16.08 21.02 -4.97
C PHE A 95 15.69 22.50 -4.93
N SER A 96 15.12 22.91 -3.81
CA SER A 96 14.91 24.29 -3.41
C SER A 96 15.36 24.46 -1.96
N ASN A 97 15.72 25.68 -1.56
CA ASN A 97 16.16 25.98 -0.19
C ASN A 97 15.12 25.60 0.87
N THR A 98 13.84 25.50 0.49
CA THR A 98 12.73 25.20 1.40
C THR A 98 11.95 23.94 1.04
N THR A 99 12.22 23.33 -0.11
CA THR A 99 11.49 22.13 -0.55
C THR A 99 12.40 21.18 -1.29
N VAL A 100 12.18 19.89 -1.10
CA VAL A 100 12.98 18.86 -1.74
C VAL A 100 12.13 17.66 -2.09
N VAL A 101 12.38 17.03 -3.24
CA VAL A 101 11.67 15.79 -3.63
C VAL A 101 12.62 14.62 -3.48
N LEU A 102 12.07 13.48 -3.03
CA LEU A 102 12.78 12.21 -3.05
C LEU A 102 11.86 11.07 -3.47
N THR A 103 12.46 10.01 -4.01
CA THR A 103 11.77 8.75 -4.30
C THR A 103 12.10 7.74 -3.20
N PHE A 104 11.07 7.15 -2.59
CA PHE A 104 11.21 6.23 -1.47
C PHE A 104 10.44 4.92 -1.69
N THR A 105 10.89 3.86 -1.03
CA THR A 105 10.29 2.51 -1.06
C THR A 105 10.30 1.93 0.35
N LEU A 106 9.14 1.70 0.95
CA LEU A 106 9.04 1.19 2.31
C LEU A 106 8.53 -0.25 2.35
N PRO A 107 9.01 -1.09 3.27
CA PRO A 107 8.38 -2.37 3.53
C PRO A 107 7.00 -2.18 4.17
N PRO A 108 6.21 -3.26 4.26
CA PRO A 108 4.98 -3.26 5.01
C PRO A 108 5.26 -3.07 6.50
N LEU A 109 4.42 -2.28 7.13
CA LEU A 109 4.31 -2.15 8.57
C LEU A 109 2.90 -2.61 8.96
N GLY A 110 2.70 -2.99 10.22
CA GLY A 110 1.36 -3.38 10.68
C GLY A 110 0.34 -2.24 10.46
N ASP A 111 -0.93 -2.58 10.26
CA ASP A 111 -1.98 -1.62 9.87
C ASP A 111 -2.14 -0.42 10.83
N GLU A 112 -1.78 -0.59 12.11
CA GLU A 112 -1.85 0.46 13.14
C GLU A 112 -0.54 1.24 13.33
N GLU A 113 0.54 0.81 12.69
CA GLU A 113 1.87 1.40 12.86
C GLU A 113 2.18 2.41 11.75
N THR A 114 2.99 3.41 12.08
CA THR A 114 3.31 4.54 11.19
C THR A 114 4.81 4.72 11.11
N TYR A 115 5.31 5.06 9.92
CA TYR A 115 6.69 5.48 9.75
C TYR A 115 6.88 6.96 10.09
N TYR A 116 8.00 7.25 10.73
CA TYR A 116 8.49 8.60 11.02
C TYR A 116 9.72 8.91 10.17
N ILE A 117 9.91 10.20 9.88
CA ILE A 117 10.98 10.68 9.01
C ILE A 117 12.22 11.03 9.84
N CYS A 118 13.35 10.54 9.36
CA CYS A 118 14.67 10.79 9.91
C CYS A 118 15.57 11.37 8.82
N VAL A 119 16.32 12.41 9.16
CA VAL A 119 17.16 13.09 8.18
C VAL A 119 18.58 13.25 8.68
N LYS A 120 19.51 13.23 7.75
CA LYS A 120 20.94 13.44 8.00
C LYS A 120 21.51 14.30 6.87
N ASP A 121 22.38 15.22 7.24
CA ASP A 121 23.16 15.97 6.25
C ASP A 121 24.16 15.03 5.55
N GLY A 122 24.32 15.19 4.24
CA GLY A 122 25.06 14.29 3.35
C GLY A 122 26.56 14.22 3.55
N SER A 123 27.09 14.85 4.60
CA SER A 123 28.49 14.69 4.96
C SER A 123 28.70 13.31 5.57
N ASP A 124 29.70 12.58 5.07
CA ASP A 124 30.18 11.30 5.62
C ASP A 124 30.87 11.43 6.99
N GLU A 125 30.62 12.51 7.71
CA GLU A 125 31.12 12.71 9.06
C GLU A 125 30.46 11.69 10.01
N PRO A 126 31.25 10.89 10.75
CA PRO A 126 30.73 9.91 11.70
C PRO A 126 30.05 10.56 12.91
N SER A 127 30.29 11.85 13.14
CA SER A 127 29.64 12.65 14.18
C SER A 127 28.19 13.04 13.84
N LYS A 128 27.81 13.04 12.55
CA LYS A 128 26.44 13.38 12.14
C LYS A 128 25.57 12.14 12.12
N VAL A 129 24.65 12.08 13.07
CA VAL A 129 23.64 11.03 13.20
C VAL A 129 22.32 11.44 12.55
N PHE A 130 21.46 10.46 12.25
CA PHE A 130 20.10 10.75 11.80
C PHE A 130 19.30 11.42 12.92
N ILE A 131 18.68 12.55 12.58
CA ILE A 131 17.87 13.36 13.50
C ILE A 131 16.40 13.08 13.19
N HIS A 132 15.66 12.70 14.22
CA HIS A 132 14.23 12.48 14.15
C HIS A 132 13.51 13.82 13.98
N GLN A 133 12.60 13.92 13.00
CA GLN A 133 11.96 15.19 12.66
C GLN A 133 10.72 15.51 13.48
N GLY A 134 10.17 14.52 14.19
CA GLY A 134 9.00 14.69 15.06
C GLY A 134 7.99 13.57 14.88
N THR A 135 7.01 13.53 15.76
CA THR A 135 5.92 12.54 15.77
C THR A 135 4.59 13.11 15.26
N ASP A 136 4.61 14.30 14.66
CA ASP A 136 3.42 14.96 14.16
C ASP A 136 2.80 14.22 12.97
N ILE A 137 1.47 14.28 12.85
CA ILE A 137 0.69 13.57 11.83
C ILE A 137 1.11 13.90 10.38
N TRP A 138 1.55 15.13 10.12
CA TRP A 138 1.97 15.61 8.79
C TRP A 138 3.41 15.19 8.42
N LEU A 139 4.11 14.49 9.31
CA LEU A 139 5.42 13.87 9.08
C LEU A 139 5.35 12.33 9.08
N GLN A 140 4.15 11.77 9.19
CA GLN A 140 3.94 10.32 9.23
C GLN A 140 3.58 9.77 7.85
N VAL A 141 3.93 8.50 7.62
CA VAL A 141 3.56 7.74 6.42
C VAL A 141 3.16 6.33 6.83
N LYS A 142 2.04 5.83 6.30
CA LYS A 142 1.60 4.43 6.49
C LYS A 142 1.92 3.60 5.25
N THR A 143 2.06 2.29 5.45
CA THR A 143 2.17 1.35 4.35
C THR A 143 1.21 0.18 4.51
N HIS A 144 0.62 -0.25 3.40
CA HIS A 144 -0.23 -1.43 3.34
C HIS A 144 0.28 -2.42 2.29
N GLU A 145 -0.15 -3.68 2.42
CA GLU A 145 0.11 -4.73 1.44
C GLU A 145 -1.10 -5.00 0.56
N THR A 146 -0.85 -5.27 -0.73
CA THR A 146 -1.86 -5.90 -1.58
C THR A 146 -1.74 -7.41 -1.46
N LEU A 147 -2.75 -8.04 -0.85
CA LEU A 147 -2.82 -9.50 -0.70
C LEU A 147 -2.97 -10.25 -2.05
N LEU A 148 -3.50 -9.60 -3.08
CA LEU A 148 -3.73 -10.20 -4.39
C LEU A 148 -3.25 -9.26 -5.51
N PRO A 149 -2.30 -9.70 -6.35
CA PRO A 149 -1.88 -8.89 -7.48
C PRO A 149 -3.02 -8.78 -8.51
N MET A 150 -3.15 -7.62 -9.15
CA MET A 150 -4.26 -7.35 -10.07
C MET A 150 -4.41 -8.40 -11.18
N TRP A 151 -3.30 -8.94 -11.70
CA TRP A 151 -3.32 -9.99 -12.72
C TRP A 151 -4.00 -11.27 -12.22
N ALA A 152 -3.78 -11.66 -10.97
CA ALA A 152 -4.40 -12.85 -10.39
C ALA A 152 -5.90 -12.64 -10.18
N SER A 153 -6.31 -11.45 -9.73
CA SER A 153 -7.73 -11.09 -9.62
C SER A 153 -8.44 -11.20 -10.97
N ILE A 154 -7.84 -10.72 -12.05
CA ILE A 154 -8.41 -10.81 -13.41
C ILE A 154 -8.57 -12.29 -13.84
N LEU A 155 -7.56 -13.13 -13.59
CA LEU A 155 -7.64 -14.57 -13.91
C LEU A 155 -8.75 -15.27 -13.13
N ILE A 156 -8.90 -14.97 -11.83
CA ILE A 156 -9.94 -15.53 -10.97
C ILE A 156 -11.33 -15.12 -11.48
N ILE A 157 -11.53 -13.85 -11.85
CA ILE A 157 -12.80 -13.36 -12.40
C ILE A 157 -13.12 -14.08 -13.72
N LEU A 158 -12.16 -14.19 -14.64
CA LEU A 158 -12.36 -14.92 -15.90
C LEU A 158 -12.73 -16.38 -15.66
N PHE A 159 -12.03 -17.05 -14.74
CA PHE A 159 -12.34 -18.42 -14.35
C PHE A 159 -13.74 -18.55 -13.74
N CYS A 160 -14.11 -17.65 -12.82
CA CYS A 160 -15.45 -17.61 -12.21
C CYS A 160 -16.54 -17.36 -13.25
N ILE A 161 -16.31 -16.49 -14.23
CA ILE A 161 -17.25 -16.22 -15.34
C ILE A 161 -17.39 -17.45 -16.22
N CYS A 162 -16.29 -18.13 -16.57
CA CYS A 162 -16.32 -19.38 -17.35
C CYS A 162 -17.10 -20.48 -16.62
N PHE A 163 -16.87 -20.66 -15.32
CA PHE A 163 -17.61 -21.64 -14.51
C PHE A 163 -19.10 -21.30 -14.39
N SER A 164 -19.43 -20.03 -14.19
CA SER A 164 -20.83 -19.56 -14.11
C SER A 164 -21.56 -19.73 -15.44
N SER A 165 -20.87 -19.42 -16.55
CA SER A 165 -21.38 -19.58 -17.92
C SER A 165 -21.48 -21.04 -18.31
N LEU A 166 -20.56 -21.90 -17.87
CA LEU A 166 -20.61 -23.34 -18.12
C LEU A 166 -21.74 -23.98 -17.32
N PHE A 167 -21.91 -23.67 -16.03
CA PHE A 167 -22.99 -24.21 -15.22
C PHE A 167 -24.38 -23.78 -15.72
N SER A 168 -24.52 -22.53 -16.15
CA SER A 168 -25.78 -22.00 -16.68
C SER A 168 -26.02 -22.35 -18.16
N GLY A 169 -24.95 -22.39 -18.96
CA GLY A 169 -24.98 -22.66 -20.40
C GLY A 169 -25.00 -24.14 -20.77
N LEU A 170 -24.36 -25.02 -19.99
CA LEU A 170 -24.45 -26.48 -20.13
C LEU A 170 -25.87 -26.98 -19.82
N ASN A 171 -26.59 -26.32 -18.93
CA ASN A 171 -27.99 -26.61 -18.62
C ASN A 171 -28.92 -26.34 -19.84
N LEU A 172 -28.60 -25.32 -20.64
CA LEU A 172 -29.24 -25.09 -21.95
C LEU A 172 -28.74 -26.06 -23.04
N GLY A 173 -27.48 -26.48 -22.98
CA GLY A 173 -26.89 -27.51 -23.86
C GLY A 173 -27.53 -28.89 -23.71
N LEU A 174 -27.85 -29.30 -22.47
CA LEU A 174 -28.56 -30.55 -22.15
C LEU A 174 -30.05 -30.51 -22.52
N MET A 175 -30.72 -29.35 -22.42
CA MET A 175 -32.08 -29.15 -22.99
C MET A 175 -32.12 -29.17 -24.54
N SER A 176 -30.95 -28.99 -25.17
CA SER A 176 -30.76 -29.16 -26.62
C SER A 176 -30.51 -30.62 -26.99
N MET A 177 -29.77 -31.36 -26.15
CA MET A 177 -29.45 -32.76 -26.40
C MET A 177 -30.59 -33.73 -26.01
N ASP A 178 -31.53 -33.37 -25.13
CA ASP A 178 -32.72 -34.19 -24.86
C ASP A 178 -33.67 -34.33 -26.07
N LYS A 179 -33.65 -33.37 -27.03
CA LYS A 179 -34.47 -33.48 -28.26
C LYS A 179 -33.94 -34.54 -29.23
N THR A 180 -32.68 -34.96 -29.09
CA THR A 180 -32.06 -35.96 -29.96
C THR A 180 -32.28 -37.39 -29.44
N GLU A 181 -32.49 -37.58 -28.13
CA GLU A 181 -32.85 -38.89 -27.56
C GLU A 181 -34.37 -39.12 -27.48
N LEU A 182 -35.20 -38.08 -27.29
CA LEU A 182 -36.65 -38.26 -27.28
C LEU A 182 -37.25 -38.65 -28.65
N LYS A 183 -36.51 -38.40 -29.75
CA LYS A 183 -36.90 -38.86 -31.10
C LYS A 183 -36.55 -40.34 -31.34
N ILE A 184 -35.65 -40.92 -30.54
CA ILE A 184 -35.30 -42.36 -30.61
C ILE A 184 -36.20 -43.19 -29.70
N LEU A 185 -36.62 -42.68 -28.52
CA LEU A 185 -37.61 -43.38 -27.70
C LEU A 185 -39.04 -43.34 -28.29
N CYS A 186 -39.35 -42.39 -29.18
CA CYS A 186 -40.60 -42.39 -29.95
C CYS A 186 -40.66 -43.43 -31.09
N ASN A 187 -39.55 -44.12 -31.41
CA ASN A 187 -39.53 -45.17 -32.45
C ASN A 187 -39.54 -46.61 -31.88
N THR A 188 -39.66 -46.77 -30.56
CA THR A 188 -39.80 -48.07 -29.87
C THR A 188 -40.95 -48.07 -28.84
N GLY A 189 -41.97 -47.24 -29.07
CA GLY A 189 -43.24 -47.20 -28.32
C GLY A 189 -44.45 -47.48 -29.22
N THR A 190 -44.85 -48.75 -29.25
CA THR A 190 -46.10 -49.39 -29.72
C THR A 190 -47.23 -48.60 -30.42
N ALA A 191 -47.74 -49.22 -31.49
CA ALA A 191 -48.76 -48.76 -32.46
C ALA A 191 -50.19 -48.42 -31.96
N ARG A 192 -50.42 -48.08 -30.69
CA ARG A 192 -51.79 -47.95 -30.13
C ARG A 192 -52.25 -46.58 -29.62
N GLU A 193 -51.43 -45.53 -29.62
CA GLU A 193 -51.87 -44.19 -29.16
C GLU A 193 -51.83 -43.09 -30.24
N ARG A 194 -51.49 -43.42 -31.50
CA ARG A 194 -51.51 -42.46 -32.61
C ARG A 194 -52.93 -42.10 -33.10
N LYS A 195 -53.97 -42.76 -32.58
CA LYS A 195 -55.37 -42.58 -33.04
C LYS A 195 -56.22 -41.62 -32.21
N TYR A 196 -55.75 -41.12 -31.06
CA TYR A 196 -56.53 -40.20 -30.22
C TYR A 196 -56.17 -38.71 -30.38
N ALA A 197 -55.07 -38.37 -31.06
CA ALA A 197 -54.69 -36.97 -31.32
C ALA A 197 -55.32 -36.39 -32.61
N GLN A 198 -55.81 -37.22 -33.53
CA GLN A 198 -56.41 -36.75 -34.79
C GLN A 198 -57.87 -36.28 -34.67
N VAL A 199 -58.57 -36.59 -33.57
CA VAL A 199 -60.00 -36.24 -33.41
C VAL A 199 -60.20 -34.82 -32.86
N ARG A 200 -59.20 -34.19 -32.24
CA ARG A 200 -59.36 -32.88 -31.59
C ARG A 200 -58.95 -31.65 -32.42
N ILE A 201 -58.39 -31.84 -33.62
CA ILE A 201 -57.89 -30.74 -34.48
C ILE A 201 -58.86 -30.40 -35.64
N ARG A 202 -60.03 -31.06 -35.74
CA ARG A 202 -61.05 -30.74 -36.78
C ARG A 202 -62.32 -30.08 -36.22
N LYS A 203 -62.22 -29.33 -35.12
CA LYS A 203 -63.36 -28.64 -34.52
C LYS A 203 -63.07 -27.25 -33.93
N LEU A 204 -62.04 -26.58 -34.42
CA LEU A 204 -61.81 -25.15 -34.22
C LEU A 204 -60.99 -24.70 -35.45
N PHE A 205 -61.69 -24.13 -36.42
CA PHE A 205 -61.22 -23.29 -37.53
C PHE A 205 -59.86 -23.59 -38.17
#